data_AF-A0A6N3A6Y6-F1
#
_entry.id   AF-A0A6N3A6Y6-F1
#
_cell.length_a   1.000
_cell.length_b   1.000
_cell.length_c   1.000
_cell.angle_alpha   90.00
_cell.angle_beta   90.00
_cell.angle_gamma   90.00
#
_symmetry.space_group_name_H-M   'P 1'
#
loop_
_entity.id
_entity.type
_entity.pdbx_description
1 polymer ?
#
loop_
_entity_poly.entity_id
_entity_poly.type
_entity_poly.pdbx_seq_one_letter_code
_entity_poly.pdbx_strand_id
1 'polypeptide(L)' 'MNESVEFTSLCMVKNGDRVLVIDRKKEDWPGITFPGGHVEAGESFTKAVIREVKKKLA' A
#
# COMPACT_ATOMS: atom_id res chain seq x y z
N MET A 1 28.13 -7.16 2.75
CA MET A 1 27.58 -6.01 3.49
C MET A 1 26.15 -5.85 3.00
N ASN A 2 25.16 -5.94 3.89
CA ASN A 2 23.75 -5.90 3.51
C ASN A 2 23.13 -4.61 4.06
N GLU A 3 22.21 -4.02 3.30
CA GLU A 3 21.44 -2.85 3.74
C GLU A 3 20.12 -3.29 4.37
N SER A 4 19.70 -2.60 5.43
CA SER A 4 18.36 -2.79 6.00
C SER A 4 17.38 -1.96 5.18
N VAL A 5 16.36 -2.61 4.64
CA VAL A 5 15.33 -1.96 3.82
C VAL A 5 13.94 -2.40 4.27
N GLU A 6 12.97 -1.51 4.10
CA GLU A 6 11.56 -1.80 4.31
C GLU A 6 10.84 -1.80 2.96
N PHE A 7 10.14 -2.90 2.65
CA PHE A 7 9.38 -3.02 1.42
C PHE A 7 7.94 -2.59 1.63
N THR A 8 7.48 -1.66 0.81
CA THR A 8 6.08 -1.23 0.76
C THR A 8 5.54 -1.38 -0.64
N SER A 9 4.24 -1.65 -0.75
CA SER A 9 3.52 -1.75 -2.01
C SER A 9 2.33 -0.81 -2.01
N LEU A 10 2.10 -0.15 -3.13
CA LEU A 10 0.94 0.71 -3.39
C LEU A 10 0.18 0.16 -4.60
N CYS A 11 -1.14 0.33 -4.60
CA CYS A 11 -2.03 -0.17 -5.64
C CYS A 11 -2.93 0.95 -6.15
N MET A 12 -2.77 1.30 -7.43
CA MET A 12 -3.73 2.16 -8.09
C MET A 12 -4.95 1.33 -8.50
N VAL A 13 -6.10 1.60 -7.88
CA VAL A 13 -7.38 1.05 -8.30
C VAL A 13 -8.12 2.09 -9.12
N LYS A 14 -8.40 1.79 -10.38
CA LYS A 14 -9.02 2.71 -11.34
C LYS A 14 -10.40 2.20 -11.79
N ASN A 15 -11.38 3.10 -11.84
CA ASN A 15 -12.71 2.86 -12.41
C ASN A 15 -13.08 4.03 -13.34
N GLY A 16 -12.95 3.81 -14.66
CA GLY A 16 -13.05 4.90 -15.64
C GLY A 16 -12.00 5.98 -15.35
N ASP A 17 -12.41 7.25 -15.25
CA ASP A 17 -11.52 8.37 -14.92
C ASP A 17 -11.34 8.59 -13.41
N ARG A 18 -11.92 7.72 -12.56
CA ARG A 18 -11.79 7.81 -11.11
C ARG A 18 -10.70 6.88 -10.62
N VAL A 19 -9.91 7.35 -9.66
CA VAL A 19 -8.88 6.57 -8.97
C VAL A 19 -9.16 6.57 -7.48
N LEU A 20 -9.03 5.40 -6.85
CA LEU A 20 -9.17 5.27 -5.41
C LEU A 20 -7.91 5.78 -4.71
N VAL A 21 -8.12 6.67 -3.75
CA VAL A 21 -7.09 7.22 -2.88
C VAL A 21 -7.53 7.15 -1.42
N ILE A 22 -6.56 7.19 -0.52
CA ILE A 22 -6.75 7.23 0.93
C ILE A 22 -6.15 8.54 1.45
N ASP A 23 -6.89 9.22 2.32
CA ASP A 23 -6.36 10.32 3.13
C ASP A 23 -5.66 9.76 4.36
N ARG A 24 -4.32 9.70 4.31
CA ARG A 24 -3.50 9.18 5.40
C ARG A 24 -3.31 10.29 6.44
N LYS A 25 -3.84 10.06 7.64
CA LYS A 25 -3.78 11.02 8.77
C LYS A 25 -2.63 10.78 9.74
N LYS A 26 -1.79 9.76 9.49
CA LYS A 26 -0.69 9.41 10.39
C LYS A 26 0.45 10.41 10.19
N GLU A 27 1.01 10.92 11.29
CA GLU A 27 2.02 11.99 11.27
C GLU A 27 3.33 11.62 10.58
N ASP A 28 3.65 10.33 10.52
CA ASP A 28 4.87 9.82 9.88
C ASP A 28 4.90 10.07 8.37
N TRP A 29 3.74 10.01 7.73
CA TRP A 29 3.57 10.23 6.30
C TRP A 29 2.12 10.64 6.00
N PRO A 30 1.77 11.92 6.18
CA PRO A 30 0.41 12.38 5.95
C PRO A 30 0.15 12.67 4.46
N GLY A 31 -1.12 12.61 4.05
CA GLY A 31 -1.59 13.08 2.75
C GLY A 31 -2.33 12.03 1.93
N ILE A 32 -2.65 12.43 0.69
CA ILE A 32 -3.38 11.59 -0.26
C ILE A 32 -2.43 10.58 -0.91
N THR A 33 -2.75 9.30 -0.79
CA THR A 33 -1.94 8.21 -1.34
C THR A 33 -2.81 7.07 -1.87
N PHE A 34 -2.20 6.18 -2.65
CA PHE A 34 -2.88 4.97 -3.09
C PHE A 34 -3.03 3.96 -1.94
N PRO A 35 -4.06 3.09 -1.98
CA PRO A 35 -4.16 1.96 -1.08
C PRO A 35 -2.92 1.08 -1.12
N GLY A 36 -2.45 0.62 0.04
CA GLY A 36 -1.23 -0.17 0.13
C GLY A 36 -0.67 -0.20 1.55
N GLY A 37 0.51 -0.80 1.68
CA GLY A 37 1.16 -1.02 2.96
C GLY A 37 2.42 -1.88 2.86
N HIS A 38 2.87 -2.36 4.01
CA HIS A 38 4.11 -3.13 4.15
C HIS A 38 4.00 -4.53 3.55
N VAL A 39 5.13 -4.98 2.99
CA VAL A 39 5.35 -6.35 2.54
C VAL A 39 6.01 -7.10 3.69
N GLU A 40 5.36 -8.15 4.18
CA GLU A 40 5.88 -8.93 5.30
C GLU A 40 7.05 -9.82 4.87
N ALA A 41 7.92 -10.18 5.81
CA ALA A 41 9.07 -11.04 5.53
C ALA A 41 8.62 -12.40 4.94
N GLY A 42 9.17 -12.76 3.77
CA GLY A 42 8.82 -13.99 3.05
C GLY A 42 7.50 -13.92 2.27
N GLU A 43 6.81 -12.76 2.26
CA GLU A 43 5.60 -12.55 1.48
C GLU A 43 5.94 -12.15 0.03
N SER A 44 5.13 -12.63 -0.92
CA SER A 44 5.18 -12.13 -2.30
C SER A 44 4.59 -10.73 -2.37
N PHE A 45 5.24 -9.80 -3.10
CA PHE A 45 4.72 -8.46 -3.37
C PHE A 45 3.25 -8.47 -3.85
N THR A 46 2.89 -9.39 -4.74
CA THR A 46 1.52 -9.53 -5.24
C THR A 46 0.54 -9.96 -4.16
N LYS A 47 0.96 -10.84 -3.24
CA LYS A 47 0.11 -11.25 -2.11
C LYS A 47 -0.06 -10.11 -1.11
N ALA A 48 1.02 -9.39 -0.81
CA ALA A 48 1.02 -8.25 0.09
C ALA A 48 0.05 -7.16 -0.37
N VAL A 49 0.15 -6.77 -1.65
CA VAL A 49 -0.72 -5.71 -2.19
C VAL A 49 -2.20 -6.12 -2.20
N ILE A 50 -2.52 -7.37 -2.54
CA ILE A 50 -3.92 -7.87 -2.50
C ILE A 50 -4.47 -7.85 -1.07
N ARG A 51 -3.68 -8.28 -0.08
CA ARG A 51 -4.05 -8.28 1.34
C ARG A 51 -4.31 -6.85 1.83
N GLU A 52 -3.39 -5.93 1.56
CA GLU A 52 -3.50 -4.53 2.00
C GLU A 52 -4.69 -3.82 1.37
N VAL A 53 -4.90 -3.99 0.06
CA VAL A 53 -6.07 -3.42 -0.63
C VAL A 53 -7.37 -3.97 -0.05
N LYS A 54 -7.47 -5.28 0.22
CA LYS A 54 -8.65 -5.88 0.86
C LYS A 54 -8.90 -5.34 2.26
N LYS A 55 -7.86 -5.14 3.08
CA LYS A 55 -8.00 -4.55 4.43
C LYS A 55 -8.52 -3.12 4.42
N LYS A 56 -8.18 -2.33 3.40
CA LYS A 56 -8.60 -0.91 3.27
C LYS A 56 -9.97 -0.73 2.60
N LEU A 57 -10.47 -1.77 1.93
CA LEU A 57 -11.76 -1.79 1.23
C LEU A 57 -12.87 -2.54 1.99
N ALA A 58 -12.52 -3.22 3.08
CA ALA A 58 -13.46 -3.78 4.04
C ALA A 58 -13.92 -2.71 5.04
#